data_AF-A0A7S1HUM5-F1
#
_entry.id   AF-A0A7S1HUM5-F1
#
_cell.length_a   1.000
_cell.length_b   1.000
_cell.length_c   1.000
_cell.angle_alpha   90.00
_cell.angle_beta   90.00
_cell.angle_gamma   90.00
#
_symmetry.space_group_name_H-M   'P 1'
#
loop_
_entity.id
_entity.type
_entity.pdbx_description
1 polymer ?
#
loop_
_entity_poly.entity_id
_entity_poly.type
_entity_poly.pdbx_seq_one_letter_code
_entity_poly.pdbx_strand_id
1 'polypeptide(L)'
;VKYRHGNPPLQAIMKIAQKKFLFEPYAELLGFHIDRLIGMKRVPPTAWVELPIPWIQGSVSIMPPFYMQWLQLFVFEYPDCKSIIRTDKDGVKWMNLSAQLWMSDVRNAMESSVAPPPRYRDYMSHHLEVTPEVNASLAEVSDLFVFDYIIGNTDRGMSKNNYAVGGCKSNCHLPPEQVHKGPAQFLHIDQGSAFYKRPGPPNNPLTETEHQSSKFCRFRKSVWQKMYDMRTMKGRPRAKTLWGRMKAEVPADIFRHVKDSRAMAAQTRMDHIITHTVEHCFPKAPKHEVLCFNDT
;
A
#
# COMPACT_ATOMS: atom_id res chain seq x y z
N VAL A 1 -3.27 14.28 11.09
CA VAL A 1 -3.80 14.45 12.48
C VAL A 1 -3.61 13.14 13.25
N LYS A 2 -3.29 13.17 14.55
CA LYS A 2 -3.16 11.97 15.40
C LYS A 2 -4.34 11.90 16.37
N TYR A 3 -5.07 10.77 16.40
CA TYR A 3 -6.12 10.48 17.40
C TYR A 3 -5.53 9.69 18.59
N ARG A 4 -6.08 9.79 19.81
CA ARG A 4 -5.66 9.03 21.01
C ARG A 4 -6.87 8.60 21.85
N HIS A 5 -7.02 7.31 22.18
CA HIS A 5 -8.10 6.79 23.06
C HIS A 5 -7.70 5.53 23.85
N GLY A 6 -7.98 5.46 25.16
CA GLY A 6 -7.69 4.29 26.02
C GLY A 6 -6.34 4.33 26.76
N ASN A 7 -6.00 3.23 27.47
CA ASN A 7 -4.71 3.06 28.17
C ASN A 7 -4.14 1.63 27.96
N PRO A 8 -3.03 1.44 27.21
CA PRO A 8 -2.30 2.48 26.48
C PRO A 8 -3.17 3.07 25.34
N PRO A 9 -2.98 4.36 25.00
CA PRO A 9 -3.86 5.04 24.05
C PRO A 9 -3.69 4.46 22.64
N LEU A 10 -4.77 3.94 22.07
CA LEU A 10 -4.91 3.66 20.65
C LEU A 10 -4.67 4.94 19.87
N GLN A 11 -3.76 4.88 18.89
CA GLN A 11 -3.47 6.01 18.03
C GLN A 11 -3.79 5.68 16.57
N ALA A 12 -4.15 6.71 15.79
CA ALA A 12 -4.37 6.58 14.36
C ALA A 12 -3.78 7.79 13.62
N ILE A 13 -3.30 7.54 12.40
CA ILE A 13 -2.92 8.55 11.42
C ILE A 13 -4.12 8.83 10.54
N MET A 14 -4.54 10.09 10.54
CA MET A 14 -5.60 10.57 9.65
C MET A 14 -4.95 11.20 8.42
N LYS A 15 -5.27 10.67 7.23
CA LYS A 15 -4.84 11.25 5.95
C LYS A 15 -6.03 11.82 5.19
N ILE A 16 -5.85 13.00 4.60
CA ILE A 16 -6.90 13.79 3.95
C ILE A 16 -6.52 14.05 2.49
N ALA A 17 -7.51 14.25 1.63
CA ALA A 17 -7.24 14.65 0.26
C ALA A 17 -6.59 16.05 0.25
N GLN A 18 -5.54 16.21 -0.56
CA GLN A 18 -4.80 17.47 -0.67
C GLN A 18 -4.30 17.70 -2.09
N LYS A 19 -3.95 18.94 -2.45
CA LYS A 19 -3.49 19.32 -3.80
C LYS A 19 -2.50 18.35 -4.45
N LYS A 20 -1.46 17.92 -3.73
CA LYS A 20 -0.44 16.99 -4.26
C LYS A 20 -0.89 15.53 -4.24
N PHE A 21 -1.71 15.17 -3.27
CA PHE A 21 -2.16 13.80 -3.01
C PHE A 21 -3.70 13.74 -2.92
N LEU A 22 -4.37 14.13 -4.01
CA LEU A 22 -5.83 14.10 -4.09
C LEU A 22 -6.44 12.74 -3.74
N PHE A 23 -5.78 11.65 -4.12
CA PHE A 23 -6.28 10.29 -3.84
C PHE A 23 -5.75 9.71 -2.53
N GLU A 24 -5.00 10.46 -1.73
CA GLU A 24 -4.38 9.96 -0.50
C GLU A 24 -5.32 9.15 0.40
N PRO A 25 -6.46 9.69 0.85
CA PRO A 25 -7.31 8.95 1.78
C PRO A 25 -7.92 7.70 1.12
N TYR A 26 -8.26 7.78 -0.15
CA TYR A 26 -8.82 6.66 -0.91
C TYR A 26 -7.78 5.56 -1.15
N ALA A 27 -6.54 5.95 -1.46
CA ALA A 27 -5.47 5.03 -1.79
C ALA A 27 -5.03 4.20 -0.59
N GLU A 28 -5.01 4.78 0.62
CA GLU A 28 -4.74 4.05 1.86
C GLU A 28 -5.83 3.00 2.13
N LEU A 29 -7.11 3.37 2.00
CA LEU A 29 -8.23 2.46 2.21
C LEU A 29 -8.22 1.33 1.17
N LEU A 30 -8.13 1.68 -0.12
CA LEU A 30 -8.10 0.70 -1.21
C LEU A 30 -6.87 -0.21 -1.10
N GLY A 31 -5.71 0.34 -0.74
CA GLY A 31 -4.50 -0.41 -0.50
C GLY A 31 -4.68 -1.45 0.62
N PHE A 32 -5.32 -1.06 1.74
CA PHE A 32 -5.65 -1.98 2.83
C PHE A 32 -6.54 -3.15 2.38
N HIS A 33 -7.63 -2.89 1.65
CA HIS A 33 -8.49 -3.97 1.17
C HIS A 33 -7.79 -4.90 0.16
N ILE A 34 -7.02 -4.33 -0.78
CA ILE A 34 -6.25 -5.13 -1.76
C ILE A 34 -5.25 -6.03 -1.04
N ASP A 35 -4.51 -5.51 -0.06
CA ASP A 35 -3.55 -6.24 0.76
C ASP A 35 -4.19 -7.46 1.46
N ARG A 36 -5.40 -7.30 1.99
CA ARG A 36 -6.15 -8.39 2.63
C ARG A 36 -6.66 -9.41 1.62
N LEU A 37 -7.18 -8.95 0.48
CA LEU A 37 -7.72 -9.82 -0.58
C LEU A 37 -6.64 -10.72 -1.19
N ILE A 38 -5.43 -10.19 -1.44
CA ILE A 38 -4.30 -10.96 -1.96
C ILE A 38 -3.52 -11.71 -0.87
N GLY A 39 -3.86 -11.49 0.41
CA GLY A 39 -3.35 -12.26 1.53
C GLY A 39 -1.99 -11.83 2.08
N MET A 40 -1.46 -10.67 1.68
CA MET A 40 -0.16 -10.17 2.15
C MET A 40 -0.20 -9.74 3.61
N LYS A 41 -1.29 -9.10 4.03
CA LYS A 41 -1.53 -8.67 5.41
C LYS A 41 -0.48 -7.69 5.97
N ARG A 42 0.15 -6.85 5.13
CA ARG A 42 1.20 -5.89 5.51
C ARG A 42 0.73 -4.43 5.61
N VAL A 43 -0.47 -4.11 5.11
CA VAL A 43 -1.05 -2.78 5.29
C VAL A 43 -1.80 -2.74 6.63
N PRO A 44 -1.58 -1.72 7.49
CA PRO A 44 -2.26 -1.62 8.78
C PRO A 44 -3.76 -1.41 8.61
N PRO A 45 -4.59 -1.79 9.61
CA PRO A 45 -6.02 -1.53 9.57
C PRO A 45 -6.31 -0.07 9.25
N THR A 46 -7.05 0.14 8.17
CA THR A 46 -7.41 1.46 7.67
C THR A 46 -8.93 1.54 7.54
N ALA A 47 -9.52 2.52 8.21
CA ALA A 47 -10.96 2.78 8.16
C ALA A 47 -11.27 4.04 7.34
N TRP A 48 -12.46 4.04 6.74
CA TRP A 48 -13.06 5.25 6.17
C TRP A 48 -13.86 5.96 7.25
N VAL A 49 -13.55 7.23 7.51
CA VAL A 49 -14.26 8.02 8.53
C VAL A 49 -14.58 9.41 8.02
N GLU A 50 -15.67 9.97 8.52
CA GLU A 50 -16.09 11.34 8.25
C GLU A 50 -15.89 12.18 9.51
N LEU A 51 -15.20 13.32 9.41
CA LEU A 51 -15.00 14.24 10.54
C LEU A 51 -15.49 15.66 10.22
N PRO A 52 -15.97 16.41 11.23
CA PRO A 52 -16.25 17.83 11.07
C PRO A 52 -14.97 18.61 10.76
N ILE A 53 -15.02 19.48 9.76
CA ILE A 53 -13.92 20.41 9.43
C ILE A 53 -13.47 21.24 10.65
N PRO A 54 -14.39 21.76 11.50
CA PRO A 54 -13.97 22.48 12.71
C PRO A 54 -13.09 21.65 13.65
N TRP A 55 -13.27 20.33 13.72
CA TRP A 55 -12.42 19.45 14.54
C TRP A 55 -11.03 19.30 13.92
N ILE A 56 -10.97 19.16 12.59
CA ILE A 56 -9.70 19.12 11.85
C ILE A 56 -8.94 20.44 12.07
N GLN A 57 -9.61 21.58 11.90
CA GLN A 57 -9.03 22.91 12.16
C GLN A 57 -8.56 23.05 13.60
N GLY A 58 -9.40 22.68 14.58
CA GLY A 58 -9.02 22.69 16.00
C GLY A 58 -7.75 21.88 16.26
N SER A 59 -7.61 20.70 15.65
CA SER A 59 -6.42 19.86 15.80
C SER A 59 -5.14 20.45 15.19
N VAL A 60 -5.27 21.28 14.15
CA VAL A 60 -4.14 21.94 13.47
C VAL A 60 -3.83 23.30 14.09
N SER A 61 -4.76 23.89 14.86
CA SER A 61 -4.57 25.20 15.50
C SER A 61 -3.43 25.25 16.52
N ILE A 62 -3.06 24.09 17.08
CA ILE A 62 -1.93 23.94 18.01
C ILE A 62 -0.59 23.69 17.29
N MET A 63 -0.60 23.59 15.96
CA MET A 63 0.60 23.37 15.14
C MET A 63 1.15 24.71 14.63
N PRO A 64 2.40 24.76 14.14
CA PRO A 64 2.95 25.97 13.52
C PRO A 64 2.03 26.59 12.46
N PRO A 65 1.95 27.93 12.33
CA PRO A 65 1.00 28.62 11.44
C PRO A 65 1.01 28.14 9.99
N PHE A 66 2.17 27.69 9.51
CA PHE A 66 2.34 27.06 8.20
C PHE A 66 1.30 25.95 7.93
N TYR A 67 1.01 25.09 8.91
CA TYR A 67 0.10 23.96 8.73
C TYR A 67 -1.36 24.41 8.57
N MET A 68 -1.77 25.47 9.29
CA MET A 68 -3.10 26.03 9.14
C MET A 68 -3.27 26.68 7.76
N GLN A 69 -2.26 27.44 7.30
CA GLN A 69 -2.26 28.02 5.96
C GLN A 69 -2.26 26.94 4.87
N TRP A 70 -1.45 25.89 5.04
CA TRP A 70 -1.42 24.74 4.14
C TRP A 70 -2.79 24.05 4.06
N LEU A 71 -3.43 23.81 5.21
CA LEU A 71 -4.74 23.16 5.29
C LEU A 71 -5.81 24.00 4.58
N GLN A 72 -5.81 25.31 4.82
CA GLN A 72 -6.73 26.21 4.16
C GLN A 72 -6.54 26.21 2.64
N LEU A 73 -5.31 26.43 2.15
CA LEU A 73 -5.03 26.62 0.73
C LEU A 73 -5.06 25.32 -0.09
N PHE A 74 -4.53 24.23 0.46
CA PHE A 74 -4.28 22.99 -0.29
C PHE A 74 -5.27 21.87 0.00
N VAL A 75 -6.17 22.06 0.97
CA VAL A 75 -7.20 21.08 1.32
C VAL A 75 -8.59 21.70 1.22
N PHE A 76 -8.88 22.80 1.94
CA PHE A 76 -10.25 23.33 1.98
C PHE A 76 -10.62 24.22 0.79
N GLU A 77 -9.68 25.01 0.29
CA GLU A 77 -9.91 25.91 -0.85
C GLU A 77 -9.51 25.30 -2.18
N TYR A 78 -8.72 24.23 -2.18
CA TYR A 78 -8.30 23.58 -3.42
C TYR A 78 -9.51 22.94 -4.13
N PRO A 79 -9.81 23.30 -5.40
CA PRO A 79 -11.09 22.95 -6.05
C PRO A 79 -11.46 21.47 -5.99
N ASP A 80 -10.52 20.57 -6.29
CA ASP A 80 -10.79 19.13 -6.30
C ASP A 80 -11.09 18.58 -4.89
N CYS A 81 -10.42 19.10 -3.87
CA CYS A 81 -10.64 18.70 -2.47
C CYS A 81 -11.91 19.35 -1.89
N LYS A 82 -12.24 20.57 -2.31
CA LYS A 82 -13.48 21.23 -1.93
C LYS A 82 -14.72 20.48 -2.43
N SER A 83 -14.62 19.82 -3.58
CA SER A 83 -15.72 19.04 -4.18
C SER A 83 -16.15 17.84 -3.34
N ILE A 84 -15.29 17.37 -2.43
CA ILE A 84 -15.56 16.21 -1.56
C ILE A 84 -16.04 16.60 -0.15
N ILE A 85 -16.17 17.90 0.12
CA ILE A 85 -16.68 18.42 1.39
C ILE A 85 -18.21 18.39 1.34
N ARG A 86 -18.83 17.73 2.32
CA ARG A 86 -20.28 17.71 2.50
C ARG A 86 -20.66 18.77 3.52
N THR A 87 -21.74 19.50 3.26
CA THR A 87 -22.38 20.36 4.28
C THR A 87 -23.61 19.64 4.80
N ASP A 88 -23.79 19.58 6.12
CA ASP A 88 -25.02 19.05 6.72
C ASP A 88 -26.14 20.10 6.81
N LYS A 89 -27.29 19.68 7.36
CA LYS A 89 -28.48 20.52 7.52
C LYS A 89 -28.25 21.72 8.44
N ASP A 90 -27.28 21.64 9.34
CA ASP A 90 -26.97 22.67 10.33
C ASP A 90 -25.83 23.60 9.83
N GLY A 91 -25.39 23.42 8.58
CA GLY A 91 -24.35 24.21 7.95
C GLY A 91 -22.92 23.76 8.32
N VAL A 92 -22.75 22.68 9.08
CA VAL A 92 -21.43 22.15 9.44
C VAL A 92 -20.85 21.44 8.23
N LYS A 93 -19.58 21.73 7.93
CA LYS A 93 -18.84 21.07 6.86
C LYS A 93 -18.13 19.82 7.38
N TRP A 94 -18.20 18.75 6.62
CA TRP A 94 -17.67 17.44 6.90
C TRP A 94 -16.74 16.99 5.79
N MET A 95 -15.70 16.25 6.15
CA MET A 95 -14.72 15.71 5.21
C MET A 95 -14.47 14.24 5.52
N ASN A 96 -14.52 13.43 4.47
CA ASN A 96 -14.08 12.04 4.54
C ASN A 96 -12.56 11.93 4.49
N LEU A 97 -12.03 10.96 5.22
CA LEU A 97 -10.60 10.72 5.36
C LEU A 97 -10.32 9.24 5.65
N SER A 98 -9.07 8.82 5.50
CA SER A 98 -8.63 7.52 5.98
C SER A 98 -8.01 7.62 7.36
N ALA A 99 -8.43 6.72 8.25
CA ALA A 99 -7.89 6.55 9.59
C ALA A 99 -7.13 5.23 9.66
N GLN A 100 -5.79 5.30 9.61
CA GLN A 100 -4.92 4.13 9.68
C GLN A 100 -4.40 3.96 11.10
N LEU A 101 -4.53 2.77 11.69
CA LEU A 101 -4.02 2.51 13.04
C LEU A 101 -2.51 2.72 13.11
N TRP A 102 -2.08 3.43 14.15
CA TRP A 102 -0.67 3.60 14.48
C TRP A 102 -0.11 2.27 14.97
N MET A 103 1.16 2.02 14.64
CA MET A 103 1.88 0.85 15.09
C MET A 103 3.13 1.29 15.85
N SER A 104 3.45 0.59 16.92
CA SER A 104 4.75 0.68 17.57
C SER A 104 5.79 -0.15 16.81
N ASP A 105 7.07 0.05 17.15
CA ASP A 105 8.18 -0.75 16.61
C ASP A 105 8.33 -0.70 15.07
N VAL A 106 7.87 0.41 14.47
CA VAL A 106 8.04 0.71 13.04
C VAL A 106 9.31 1.53 12.84
N ARG A 107 10.11 1.13 11.85
CA ARG A 107 11.38 1.78 11.49
C ARG A 107 11.59 1.73 9.98
N ASN A 108 12.60 2.44 9.49
CA ASN A 108 13.02 2.28 8.10
C ASN A 108 13.45 0.82 7.86
N ALA A 109 12.95 0.19 6.79
CA ALA A 109 13.23 -1.22 6.51
C ALA A 109 14.75 -1.49 6.38
N MET A 110 15.52 -0.51 5.90
CA MET A 110 16.96 -0.61 5.69
C MET A 110 17.78 -0.65 6.99
N GLU A 111 17.16 -0.28 8.10
CA GLU A 111 17.73 -0.28 9.46
C GLU A 111 17.27 -1.52 10.28
N SER A 112 16.49 -2.41 9.68
CA SER A 112 15.92 -3.59 10.32
C SER A 112 16.66 -4.89 9.97
N SER A 113 16.31 -5.99 10.65
CA SER A 113 16.77 -7.35 10.36
C SER A 113 16.31 -7.87 9.01
N VAL A 114 15.22 -7.34 8.46
CA VAL A 114 14.72 -7.65 7.12
C VAL A 114 15.31 -6.76 6.03
N ALA A 115 16.23 -5.86 6.36
CA ALA A 115 16.94 -5.09 5.35
C ALA A 115 17.62 -6.03 4.34
N PRO A 116 17.41 -5.85 3.02
CA PRO A 116 18.11 -6.65 2.04
C PRO A 116 19.62 -6.36 2.10
N PRO A 117 20.47 -7.38 1.85
CA PRO A 117 21.92 -7.21 1.79
C PRO A 117 22.33 -6.09 0.81
N PRO A 118 23.44 -5.36 1.05
CA PRO A 118 23.85 -4.22 0.24
C PRO A 118 23.85 -4.46 -1.27
N ARG A 119 24.35 -5.63 -1.70
CA ARG A 119 24.38 -6.03 -3.13
C ARG A 119 23.00 -6.05 -3.80
N TYR A 120 21.93 -6.19 -3.03
CA TYR A 120 20.56 -6.22 -3.54
C TYR A 120 19.87 -4.85 -3.48
N ARG A 121 20.45 -3.86 -2.78
CA ARG A 121 19.84 -2.52 -2.63
C ARG A 121 19.78 -1.76 -3.95
N ASP A 122 20.86 -1.82 -4.73
CA ASP A 122 20.96 -1.18 -6.04
C ASP A 122 20.52 -2.11 -7.19
N TYR A 123 20.54 -3.43 -6.95
CA TYR A 123 20.32 -4.47 -7.97
C TYR A 123 18.85 -4.90 -8.09
N MET A 124 18.07 -4.84 -7.00
CA MET A 124 16.66 -5.28 -7.00
C MET A 124 15.71 -4.33 -7.75
N SER A 125 16.12 -3.09 -8.00
CA SER A 125 15.36 -2.18 -8.89
C SER A 125 15.29 -2.72 -10.32
N HIS A 126 16.19 -3.63 -10.71
CA HIS A 126 16.23 -4.16 -12.06
C HIS A 126 16.18 -5.70 -12.12
N HIS A 127 16.62 -6.46 -11.10
CA HIS A 127 16.96 -7.89 -11.26
C HIS A 127 16.65 -8.74 -9.99
N LEU A 128 15.45 -9.34 -9.90
CA LEU A 128 15.16 -10.47 -8.98
C LEU A 128 15.23 -11.80 -9.74
N GLU A 129 16.44 -12.14 -10.19
CA GLU A 129 16.72 -13.38 -10.89
C GLU A 129 16.59 -14.60 -9.97
N VAL A 130 16.45 -15.78 -10.58
CA VAL A 130 16.49 -17.07 -9.88
C VAL A 130 17.92 -17.34 -9.41
N THR A 131 18.35 -16.68 -8.33
CA THR A 131 19.65 -16.93 -7.66
C THR A 131 19.47 -17.97 -6.55
N PRO A 132 20.47 -18.80 -6.19
CA PRO A 132 20.30 -19.88 -5.22
C PRO A 132 19.81 -19.43 -3.83
N GLU A 133 20.01 -18.15 -3.49
CA GLU A 133 19.64 -17.61 -2.19
C GLU A 133 18.17 -17.21 -2.13
N VAL A 134 17.41 -17.94 -1.32
CA VAL A 134 16.05 -17.60 -0.90
C VAL A 134 16.14 -17.20 0.57
N ASN A 135 15.87 -15.92 0.87
CA ASN A 135 15.82 -15.43 2.25
C ASN A 135 14.56 -14.57 2.48
N ALA A 136 14.24 -14.35 3.75
CA ALA A 136 13.06 -13.59 4.16
C ALA A 136 13.05 -12.17 3.58
N SER A 137 14.18 -11.47 3.56
CA SER A 137 14.28 -10.11 3.02
C SER A 137 13.91 -10.04 1.53
N LEU A 138 14.32 -11.03 0.72
CA LEU A 138 13.94 -11.11 -0.69
C LEU A 138 12.44 -11.39 -0.86
N ALA A 139 11.84 -12.17 0.03
CA ALA A 139 10.40 -12.41 0.05
C ALA A 139 9.63 -11.11 0.33
N GLU A 140 10.03 -10.36 1.35
CA GLU A 140 9.41 -9.09 1.73
C GLU A 140 9.51 -8.04 0.61
N VAL A 141 10.66 -7.96 -0.06
CA VAL A 141 10.85 -7.08 -1.22
C VAL A 141 9.99 -7.51 -2.40
N SER A 142 9.94 -8.80 -2.70
CA SER A 142 9.11 -9.34 -3.80
C SER A 142 7.64 -8.98 -3.57
N ASP A 143 7.14 -9.18 -2.35
CA ASP A 143 5.77 -8.81 -1.98
C ASP A 143 5.53 -7.30 -2.10
N LEU A 144 6.48 -6.47 -1.67
CA LEU A 144 6.39 -5.00 -1.80
C LEU A 144 6.27 -4.58 -3.27
N PHE A 145 7.10 -5.13 -4.16
CA PHE A 145 7.03 -4.81 -5.59
C PHE A 145 5.73 -5.28 -6.23
N VAL A 146 5.27 -6.49 -5.91
CA VAL A 146 3.97 -6.99 -6.37
C VAL A 146 2.85 -6.06 -5.91
N PHE A 147 2.85 -5.66 -4.64
CA PHE A 147 1.83 -4.80 -4.07
C PHE A 147 1.81 -3.41 -4.72
N ASP A 148 2.95 -2.72 -4.73
CA ASP A 148 3.06 -1.36 -5.28
C ASP A 148 2.80 -1.33 -6.79
N TYR A 149 3.14 -2.41 -7.52
CA TYR A 149 2.77 -2.55 -8.92
C TYR A 149 1.24 -2.62 -9.09
N ILE A 150 0.56 -3.51 -8.35
CA ILE A 150 -0.90 -3.66 -8.41
C ILE A 150 -1.61 -2.32 -8.17
N ILE A 151 -1.30 -1.64 -7.06
CA ILE A 151 -1.96 -0.36 -6.74
C ILE A 151 -1.43 0.81 -7.56
N GLY A 152 -0.28 0.64 -8.23
CA GLY A 152 0.39 1.68 -9.03
C GLY A 152 0.98 2.79 -8.17
N ASN A 153 1.57 2.44 -7.02
CA ASN A 153 2.21 3.38 -6.13
C ASN A 153 3.61 3.74 -6.63
N THR A 154 3.82 5.00 -6.98
CA THR A 154 5.07 5.45 -7.60
C THR A 154 6.04 6.12 -6.64
N ASP A 155 5.71 6.19 -5.35
CA ASP A 155 6.53 6.92 -4.36
C ASP A 155 7.28 5.98 -3.41
N ARG A 156 7.40 4.72 -3.78
CA ARG A 156 8.25 3.73 -3.10
C ARG A 156 9.59 3.60 -3.80
N GLY A 157 10.67 3.53 -3.02
CA GLY A 157 11.98 3.12 -3.49
C GLY A 157 12.79 2.51 -2.36
N MET A 158 13.87 1.77 -2.64
CA MET A 158 14.61 1.01 -1.62
C MET A 158 15.06 1.85 -0.41
N SER A 159 15.39 3.12 -0.60
CA SER A 159 15.77 4.07 0.45
C SER A 159 14.65 5.04 0.88
N LYS A 160 13.47 4.99 0.24
CA LYS A 160 12.39 5.97 0.40
C LYS A 160 11.07 5.28 0.72
N ASN A 161 10.46 5.70 1.83
CA ASN A 161 9.16 5.22 2.29
C ASN A 161 9.11 3.69 2.49
N ASN A 162 10.23 3.03 2.79
CA ASN A 162 10.22 1.61 3.13
C ASN A 162 10.28 1.45 4.63
N TYR A 163 9.32 0.71 5.18
CA TYR A 163 9.22 0.50 6.61
C TYR A 163 9.12 -0.97 6.94
N ALA A 164 9.64 -1.33 8.10
CA ALA A 164 9.48 -2.66 8.66
C ALA A 164 9.01 -2.53 10.11
N VAL A 165 8.32 -3.57 10.59
CA VAL A 165 7.98 -3.73 12.00
C VAL A 165 8.87 -4.82 12.61
N GLY A 166 9.35 -4.58 13.82
CA GLY A 166 10.27 -5.48 14.52
C GLY A 166 11.70 -5.49 13.95
N GLY A 167 12.47 -6.51 14.34
CA GLY A 167 13.77 -6.79 13.71
C GLY A 167 14.89 -5.83 14.07
N CYS A 168 14.87 -5.31 15.29
CA CYS A 168 15.87 -4.35 15.73
C CYS A 168 17.28 -4.96 15.81
N LYS A 169 18.27 -4.36 15.14
CA LYS A 169 19.67 -4.80 15.21
C LYS A 169 20.46 -4.15 16.35
N SER A 170 20.13 -2.91 16.74
CA SER A 170 20.70 -2.20 17.90
C SER A 170 19.79 -1.03 18.33
N ASN A 171 19.84 -0.64 19.61
CA ASN A 171 19.12 0.50 20.21
C ASN A 171 17.58 0.44 20.22
N CYS A 172 16.98 -0.71 20.53
CA CYS A 172 15.55 -0.79 20.81
C CYS A 172 15.20 -0.41 22.24
N HIS A 173 15.16 0.89 22.51
CA HIS A 173 14.59 1.42 23.75
C HIS A 173 13.07 1.55 23.61
N LEU A 174 12.39 0.44 23.34
CA LEU A 174 10.93 0.38 23.40
C LEU A 174 10.50 -0.41 24.65
N PRO A 175 9.46 0.03 25.36
CA PRO A 175 8.83 -0.77 26.40
C PRO A 175 8.41 -2.16 25.86
N PRO A 176 8.52 -3.24 26.65
CA PRO A 176 8.23 -4.61 26.18
C PRO A 176 6.86 -4.80 25.52
N GLU A 177 5.84 -4.05 25.95
CA GLU A 177 4.49 -4.07 25.40
C GLU A 177 4.38 -3.43 24.02
N GLN A 178 5.35 -2.63 23.62
CA GLN A 178 5.42 -1.97 22.32
C GLN A 178 6.30 -2.72 21.31
N VAL A 179 7.03 -3.74 21.76
CA VAL A 179 7.91 -4.56 20.92
C VAL A 179 7.08 -5.57 20.13
N HIS A 180 7.34 -5.66 18.83
CA HIS A 180 6.74 -6.67 17.97
C HIS A 180 7.25 -8.06 18.35
N LYS A 181 6.33 -8.99 18.64
CA LYS A 181 6.65 -10.35 19.12
C LYS A 181 6.86 -11.37 18.00
N GLY A 182 6.74 -10.96 16.74
CA GLY A 182 6.86 -11.83 15.56
C GLY A 182 8.16 -11.63 14.79
N PRO A 183 8.35 -12.40 13.70
CA PRO A 183 9.43 -12.11 12.75
C PRO A 183 9.24 -10.70 12.21
N ALA A 184 10.37 -10.05 11.94
CA ALA A 184 10.36 -8.76 11.29
C ALA A 184 9.80 -8.90 9.87
N GLN A 185 9.07 -7.89 9.42
CA GLN A 185 8.35 -7.90 8.16
C GLN A 185 8.23 -6.50 7.60
N PHE A 186 8.11 -6.38 6.28
CA PHE A 186 7.86 -5.10 5.65
C PHE A 186 6.43 -4.66 5.95
N LEU A 187 6.27 -3.35 6.13
CA LEU A 187 4.97 -2.70 6.22
C LEU A 187 4.71 -1.95 4.93
N HIS A 188 3.54 -2.21 4.36
CA HIS A 188 3.07 -1.48 3.21
C HIS A 188 2.27 -0.28 3.74
N ILE A 189 2.92 0.85 3.98
CA ILE A 189 2.29 2.13 4.41
C ILE A 189 2.60 3.24 3.41
N ASP A 190 1.91 4.39 3.44
CA ASP A 190 2.10 5.47 2.46
C ASP A 190 1.74 5.07 1.03
N GLN A 191 0.46 4.73 0.83
CA GLN A 191 -0.10 4.46 -0.50
C GLN A 191 -0.56 5.72 -1.23
N GLY A 192 -0.39 6.92 -0.66
CA GLY A 192 -0.98 8.16 -1.16
C GLY A 192 -0.68 8.54 -2.62
N SER A 193 0.33 7.92 -3.23
CA SER A 193 0.68 8.07 -4.66
C SER A 193 0.10 7.01 -5.59
N ALA A 194 -0.79 6.13 -5.09
CA ALA A 194 -1.45 5.09 -5.86
C ALA A 194 -2.73 5.59 -6.56
N PHE A 195 -3.25 4.80 -7.50
CA PHE A 195 -4.48 5.07 -8.26
C PHE A 195 -4.50 6.37 -9.08
N TYR A 196 -3.33 6.94 -9.37
CA TYR A 196 -3.19 7.94 -10.42
C TYR A 196 -3.11 7.27 -11.80
N LYS A 197 -3.47 7.99 -12.86
CA LYS A 197 -3.36 7.49 -14.24
C LYS A 197 -1.89 7.43 -14.65
N ARG A 198 -1.21 6.33 -14.36
CA ARG A 198 0.20 6.06 -14.66
C ARG A 198 0.36 4.61 -15.16
N PRO A 199 1.31 4.34 -16.07
CA PRO A 199 1.54 2.99 -16.61
C PRO A 199 1.97 2.00 -15.52
N GLY A 200 2.83 2.43 -14.59
CA GLY A 200 3.25 1.68 -13.41
C GLY A 200 4.27 2.50 -12.59
N PRO A 201 4.79 1.96 -11.48
CA PRO A 201 5.87 2.61 -10.74
C PRO A 201 7.18 2.59 -11.54
N PRO A 202 7.87 3.73 -11.74
CA PRO A 202 8.99 3.84 -12.69
C PRO A 202 10.23 3.00 -12.35
N ASN A 203 10.41 2.61 -11.09
CA ASN A 203 11.55 1.79 -10.63
C ASN A 203 11.11 0.42 -10.10
N ASN A 204 9.95 -0.06 -10.56
CA ASN A 204 9.45 -1.37 -10.18
C ASN A 204 9.75 -2.37 -11.32
N PRO A 205 10.40 -3.50 -11.01
CA PRO A 205 10.82 -4.48 -12.02
C PRO A 205 9.66 -5.16 -12.76
N LEU A 206 8.41 -4.94 -12.33
CA LEU A 206 7.19 -5.39 -13.01
C LEU A 206 6.65 -4.37 -14.04
N THR A 207 7.16 -3.13 -14.03
CA THR A 207 6.76 -2.07 -14.98
C THR A 207 7.49 -2.18 -16.32
N GLU A 208 8.75 -2.61 -16.33
CA GLU A 208 9.58 -2.68 -17.54
C GLU A 208 9.30 -3.91 -18.42
N THR A 209 8.33 -4.74 -18.04
CA THR A 209 8.14 -6.08 -18.62
C THR A 209 7.19 -6.14 -19.81
N GLU A 210 6.63 -5.01 -20.27
CA GLU A 210 5.76 -5.02 -21.46
C GLU A 210 6.53 -5.32 -22.76
N HIS A 211 7.86 -5.12 -22.80
CA HIS A 211 8.67 -5.29 -24.02
C HIS A 211 10.04 -5.98 -23.83
N GLN A 212 10.45 -6.29 -22.60
CA GLN A 212 11.68 -7.00 -22.30
C GLN A 212 11.39 -8.19 -21.38
N SER A 213 12.14 -9.29 -21.56
CA SER A 213 11.97 -10.48 -20.73
C SER A 213 12.27 -10.12 -19.27
N SER A 214 11.22 -9.98 -18.45
CA SER A 214 11.41 -9.72 -17.02
C SER A 214 12.37 -10.76 -16.43
N LYS A 215 13.35 -10.25 -15.68
CA LYS A 215 14.24 -11.05 -14.85
C LYS A 215 13.63 -11.37 -13.49
N PHE A 216 12.51 -10.73 -13.13
CA PHE A 216 11.80 -10.94 -11.88
C PHE A 216 11.05 -12.28 -11.92
N CYS A 217 11.59 -13.30 -11.25
CA CYS A 217 11.04 -14.65 -11.28
C CYS A 217 10.94 -15.32 -9.92
N ARG A 218 10.78 -14.56 -8.82
CA ARG A 218 10.57 -15.12 -7.48
C ARG A 218 9.36 -14.49 -6.81
N PHE A 219 8.40 -15.32 -6.40
CA PHE A 219 7.12 -14.90 -5.84
C PHE A 219 6.73 -15.76 -4.64
N ARG A 220 5.94 -15.17 -3.73
CA ARG A 220 5.29 -15.94 -2.66
C ARG A 220 4.15 -16.77 -3.21
N LYS A 221 4.19 -18.07 -2.90
CA LYS A 221 3.24 -19.05 -3.43
C LYS A 221 1.79 -18.73 -3.03
N SER A 222 1.57 -18.36 -1.76
CA SER A 222 0.25 -18.03 -1.22
C SER A 222 -0.37 -16.80 -1.88
N VAL A 223 0.41 -15.74 -2.04
CA VAL A 223 0.02 -14.50 -2.72
C VAL A 223 -0.30 -14.78 -4.18
N TRP A 224 0.57 -15.50 -4.90
CA TRP A 224 0.31 -15.90 -6.28
C TRP A 224 -1.00 -16.68 -6.40
N GLN A 225 -1.24 -17.65 -5.53
CA GLN A 225 -2.47 -18.46 -5.56
C GLN A 225 -3.71 -17.57 -5.37
N LYS A 226 -3.70 -16.64 -4.42
CA LYS A 226 -4.81 -15.70 -4.19
C LYS A 226 -5.06 -14.80 -5.40
N MET A 227 -4.00 -14.25 -6.00
CA MET A 227 -4.12 -13.46 -7.23
C MET A 227 -4.68 -14.30 -8.38
N TYR A 228 -4.15 -15.51 -8.57
CA TYR A 228 -4.59 -16.46 -9.60
C TYR A 228 -6.09 -16.78 -9.46
N ASP A 229 -6.55 -17.03 -8.23
CA ASP A 229 -7.96 -17.32 -7.94
C ASP A 229 -8.89 -16.13 -8.21
N MET A 230 -8.37 -14.90 -8.19
CA MET A 230 -9.10 -13.65 -8.45
C MET A 230 -8.84 -13.05 -9.84
N ARG A 231 -8.05 -13.71 -10.69
CA ARG A 231 -7.74 -13.21 -12.04
C ARG A 231 -8.97 -13.12 -12.95
N THR A 232 -8.92 -12.27 -13.96
CA THR A 232 -9.96 -12.23 -14.99
C THR A 232 -9.86 -13.47 -15.88
N MET A 233 -10.99 -14.14 -16.13
CA MET A 233 -11.08 -15.27 -17.06
C MET A 233 -12.42 -15.29 -17.77
N LYS A 234 -12.45 -15.81 -19.00
CA LYS A 234 -13.70 -16.03 -19.75
C LYS A 234 -14.64 -16.93 -18.93
N GLY A 235 -15.89 -16.50 -18.78
CA GLY A 235 -16.91 -17.23 -18.02
C GLY A 235 -16.80 -17.11 -16.48
N ARG A 236 -15.76 -16.46 -15.95
CA ARG A 236 -15.67 -16.21 -14.50
C ARG A 236 -16.59 -15.05 -14.09
N PRO A 237 -17.44 -15.19 -13.05
CA PRO A 237 -18.26 -14.10 -12.56
C PRO A 237 -17.40 -12.91 -12.09
N ARG A 238 -17.79 -11.69 -12.47
CA ARG A 238 -17.11 -10.45 -12.06
C ARG A 238 -16.97 -10.34 -10.55
N ALA A 239 -17.96 -10.79 -9.78
CA ALA A 239 -17.94 -10.81 -8.32
C ALA A 239 -16.78 -11.63 -7.70
N LYS A 240 -16.19 -12.57 -8.45
CA LYS A 240 -15.05 -13.37 -7.98
C LYS A 240 -13.70 -12.73 -8.25
N THR A 241 -13.63 -11.68 -9.08
CA THR A 241 -12.37 -11.00 -9.40
C THR A 241 -11.94 -10.04 -8.29
N LEU A 242 -10.69 -9.59 -8.29
CA LEU A 242 -10.20 -8.58 -7.33
C LEU A 242 -11.11 -7.34 -7.37
N TRP A 243 -11.40 -6.84 -8.57
CA TRP A 243 -12.30 -5.71 -8.74
C TRP A 243 -13.70 -5.96 -8.18
N GLY A 244 -14.30 -7.12 -8.46
CA GLY A 244 -15.65 -7.44 -7.97
C GLY A 244 -15.72 -7.52 -6.44
N ARG A 245 -14.70 -8.10 -5.81
CA ARG A 245 -14.59 -8.18 -4.35
C ARG A 245 -14.37 -6.81 -3.73
N MET A 246 -13.51 -5.99 -4.31
CA MET A 246 -13.32 -4.60 -3.89
C MET A 246 -14.64 -3.80 -3.91
N LYS A 247 -15.48 -3.99 -4.94
CA LYS A 247 -16.80 -3.35 -5.02
C LYS A 247 -17.80 -3.82 -3.97
N ALA A 248 -17.60 -5.01 -3.41
CA ALA A 248 -18.44 -5.56 -2.35
C ALA A 248 -17.99 -5.10 -0.95
N GLU A 249 -16.68 -4.88 -0.75
CA GLU A 249 -16.11 -4.57 0.56
C GLU A 249 -15.93 -3.08 0.84
N VAL A 250 -15.75 -2.27 -0.21
CA VAL A 250 -15.42 -0.85 -0.09
C VAL A 250 -16.66 0.02 -0.37
N PRO A 251 -16.91 1.09 0.42
CA PRO A 251 -18.00 2.01 0.18
C PRO A 251 -18.05 2.52 -1.28
N ALA A 252 -19.25 2.53 -1.88
CA ALA A 252 -19.42 2.81 -3.31
C ALA A 252 -18.99 4.23 -3.70
N ASP A 253 -19.05 5.17 -2.77
CA ASP A 253 -18.64 6.56 -2.95
C ASP A 253 -17.13 6.71 -3.22
N ILE A 254 -16.28 5.84 -2.65
CA ILE A 254 -14.85 5.79 -2.93
C ILE A 254 -14.59 5.71 -4.44
N PHE A 255 -15.34 4.85 -5.14
CA PHE A 255 -15.16 4.64 -6.58
C PHE A 255 -15.73 5.77 -7.44
N ARG A 256 -16.65 6.59 -6.90
CA ARG A 256 -17.08 7.83 -7.58
C ARG A 256 -15.93 8.85 -7.64
N HIS A 257 -15.13 8.94 -6.58
CA HIS A 257 -14.02 9.89 -6.50
C HIS A 257 -12.76 9.40 -7.22
N VAL A 258 -12.36 8.14 -7.00
CA VAL A 258 -11.18 7.55 -7.67
C VAL A 258 -11.44 7.22 -9.14
N LYS A 259 -12.71 7.06 -9.52
CA LYS A 259 -13.22 6.48 -10.78
C LYS A 259 -13.02 4.97 -10.85
N ASP A 260 -14.09 4.25 -11.22
CA ASP A 260 -14.08 2.79 -11.40
C ASP A 260 -12.91 2.33 -12.29
N SER A 261 -12.60 3.06 -13.37
CA SER A 261 -11.52 2.71 -14.30
C SER A 261 -10.14 2.63 -13.66
N ARG A 262 -9.88 3.41 -12.62
CA ARG A 262 -8.57 3.42 -11.94
C ARG A 262 -8.44 2.29 -10.93
N ALA A 263 -9.51 1.96 -10.24
CA ALA A 263 -9.54 0.77 -9.39
C ALA A 263 -9.52 -0.53 -10.23
N MET A 264 -10.15 -0.53 -11.41
CA MET A 264 -10.00 -1.60 -12.39
C MET A 264 -8.57 -1.75 -12.91
N ALA A 265 -7.77 -0.68 -12.95
CA ALA A 265 -6.36 -0.79 -13.33
C ALA A 265 -5.58 -1.71 -12.38
N ALA A 266 -5.95 -1.80 -11.10
CA ALA A 266 -5.35 -2.76 -10.17
C ALA A 266 -5.63 -4.22 -10.57
N GLN A 267 -6.85 -4.52 -11.05
CA GLN A 267 -7.16 -5.83 -11.63
C GLN A 267 -6.28 -6.11 -12.86
N THR A 268 -6.18 -5.15 -13.80
CA THR A 268 -5.38 -5.29 -15.01
C THR A 268 -3.91 -5.56 -14.68
N ARG A 269 -3.33 -4.82 -13.73
CA ARG A 269 -1.94 -5.01 -13.30
C ARG A 269 -1.74 -6.36 -12.60
N MET A 270 -2.69 -6.82 -11.77
CA MET A 270 -2.64 -8.15 -11.18
C MET A 270 -2.69 -9.25 -12.25
N ASP A 271 -3.59 -9.13 -13.23
CA ASP A 271 -3.69 -10.08 -14.35
C ASP A 271 -2.40 -10.10 -15.20
N HIS A 272 -1.76 -8.93 -15.37
CA HIS A 272 -0.47 -8.81 -16.03
C HIS A 272 0.64 -9.54 -15.28
N ILE A 273 0.78 -9.38 -13.94
CA ILE A 273 1.75 -10.14 -13.14
C ILE A 273 1.60 -11.64 -13.40
N ILE A 274 0.36 -12.14 -13.40
CA ILE A 274 0.09 -13.56 -13.56
C ILE A 274 0.52 -14.04 -14.95
N THR A 275 0.02 -13.39 -16.00
CA THR A 275 0.09 -13.89 -17.38
C THR A 275 1.39 -13.52 -18.10
N HIS A 276 1.94 -12.33 -17.81
CA HIS A 276 3.11 -11.78 -18.51
C HIS A 276 4.39 -11.85 -17.68
N THR A 277 4.30 -12.09 -16.37
CA THR A 277 5.49 -12.25 -15.51
C THR A 277 5.64 -13.68 -14.99
N VAL A 278 4.73 -14.15 -14.12
CA VAL A 278 4.89 -15.43 -13.43
C VAL A 278 4.83 -16.61 -14.41
N GLU A 279 3.81 -16.65 -15.28
CA GLU A 279 3.66 -17.73 -16.26
C GLU A 279 4.81 -17.75 -17.28
N HIS A 280 5.42 -16.59 -17.57
CA HIS A 280 6.62 -16.48 -18.40
C HIS A 280 7.91 -16.95 -17.71
N CYS A 281 7.92 -17.07 -16.38
CA CYS A 281 9.04 -17.62 -15.63
C CYS A 281 9.03 -19.16 -15.57
N PHE A 282 7.86 -19.81 -15.67
CA PHE A 282 7.77 -21.27 -15.56
C PHE A 282 8.54 -22.07 -16.62
N PRO A 283 8.70 -21.61 -17.88
CA PRO A 283 9.59 -22.26 -18.83
C PRO A 283 11.08 -22.08 -18.53
N LYS A 284 11.45 -21.05 -17.76
CA LYS A 284 12.85 -20.68 -17.47
C LYS A 284 13.40 -21.36 -16.22
N ALA A 285 12.54 -21.73 -15.28
CA ALA A 285 12.92 -22.36 -14.02
C ALA A 285 11.77 -23.25 -13.49
N PRO A 286 12.07 -24.32 -12.73
CA PRO A 286 11.05 -25.13 -12.08
C PRO A 286 10.06 -24.30 -11.25
N LYS A 287 8.78 -24.70 -11.24
CA LYS A 287 7.72 -23.97 -10.52
C LYS A 287 8.02 -23.71 -9.04
N HIS A 288 8.73 -24.62 -8.37
CA HIS A 288 9.10 -24.47 -6.96
C HIS A 288 10.22 -23.43 -6.73
N GLU A 289 11.00 -23.11 -7.76
CA GLU A 289 12.00 -22.03 -7.71
C GLU A 289 11.34 -20.67 -7.99
N VAL A 290 10.32 -20.64 -8.87
CA VAL A 290 9.54 -19.43 -9.15
C VAL A 290 8.63 -19.07 -7.98
N LEU A 291 7.92 -20.05 -7.44
CA LEU A 291 7.01 -19.92 -6.28
C LEU A 291 7.71 -20.42 -5.01
N CYS A 292 8.84 -19.79 -4.68
CA CYS A 292 9.79 -20.27 -3.68
C CYS A 292 9.60 -19.70 -2.27
N PHE A 293 8.92 -18.56 -2.12
CA PHE A 293 8.69 -18.00 -0.79
C PHE A 293 7.47 -18.66 -0.15
N ASN A 294 7.69 -19.26 1.02
CA ASN A 294 6.65 -19.84 1.87
C ASN A 294 6.09 -18.77 2.83
N ASP A 295 4.91 -19.00 3.38
CA ASP A 295 4.37 -18.15 4.44
C ASP A 295 5.23 -18.29 5.71
N THR A 296 5.55 -17.15 6.31
CA THR A 296 6.26 -17.04 7.61
C THR A 296 5.28 -16.66 8.71
#